data_AF-A0A7Y4X2K1-F1
#
_entry.id   AF-A0A7Y4X2K1-F1
#
_cell.length_a   1.000
_cell.length_b   1.000
_cell.length_c   1.000
_cell.angle_alpha   90.00
_cell.angle_beta   90.00
_cell.angle_gamma   90.00
#
_symmetry.space_group_name_H-M   'P 1'
#
loop_
_entity.id
_entity.type
_entity.pdbx_description
1 polymer ?
#
loop_
_entity_poly.entity_id
_entity_poly.type
_entity_poly.pdbx_seq_one_letter_code
_entity_poly.pdbx_strand_id
1 'polypeptide(L)'
;MFRDPLIQKAWEVRQQSEHFPIAVLQEAATWLEEKYHAAPSKEIAVALALQYLILAMRQAQASPTAAKDSFARALRWREEADLMASAQRLVPSWLSLN
;
A
#
# COMPACT_ATOMS: atom_id res chain seq x y z
N MET A 1 2.45 18.19 -10.60
CA MET A 1 3.41 17.11 -10.24
C MET A 1 3.19 16.77 -8.77
N PHE A 2 2.94 15.49 -8.44
CA PHE A 2 2.73 15.08 -7.05
C PHE A 2 4.06 15.18 -6.28
N ARG A 3 4.04 15.74 -5.06
CA ARG A 3 5.25 15.88 -4.21
C ARG A 3 5.56 14.61 -3.42
N ASP A 4 4.56 13.76 -3.22
CA ASP A 4 4.70 12.51 -2.48
C ASP A 4 5.07 11.38 -3.47
N PRO A 5 6.23 10.71 -3.29
CA PRO A 5 6.68 9.63 -4.18
C PRO A 5 5.71 8.45 -4.27
N LEU A 6 4.99 8.14 -3.18
CA LEU A 6 4.00 7.07 -3.16
C LEU A 6 2.78 7.44 -4.01
N ILE A 7 2.34 8.71 -3.93
CA ILE A 7 1.24 9.22 -4.76
C ILE A 7 1.64 9.25 -6.23
N GLN A 8 2.86 9.70 -6.54
CA GLN A 8 3.38 9.65 -7.90
C GLN A 8 3.40 8.22 -8.42
N LYS A 9 3.91 7.27 -7.63
CA LYS A 9 4.00 5.87 -8.06
C LYS A 9 2.62 5.24 -8.25
N ALA A 10 1.68 5.52 -7.35
CA ALA A 10 0.31 5.05 -7.47
C ALA A 10 -0.34 5.57 -8.76
N TRP A 11 -0.08 6.82 -9.12
CA TRP A 11 -0.58 7.40 -10.36
C TRP A 11 -0.02 6.70 -11.60
N GLU A 12 1.29 6.44 -11.65
CA GLU A 12 1.94 5.69 -12.74
C GLU A 12 1.34 4.28 -12.90
N VAL A 13 1.23 3.54 -11.79
CA VAL A 13 0.70 2.17 -11.80
C VAL A 13 -0.80 2.17 -12.12
N ARG A 14 -1.56 3.18 -11.67
CA ARG A 14 -2.97 3.36 -12.05
C ARG A 14 -3.13 3.48 -13.56
N GLN A 15 -2.29 4.27 -14.23
CA GLN A 15 -2.35 4.43 -15.68
C GLN A 15 -2.05 3.10 -16.39
N GLN A 16 -1.04 2.36 -15.91
CA GLN A 16 -0.69 1.05 -16.48
C GLN A 16 -1.78 -0.01 -16.23
N SER A 17 -2.51 0.09 -15.13
CA SER A 17 -3.55 -0.84 -14.72
C SER A 17 -4.97 -0.41 -15.14
N GLU A 18 -5.10 0.61 -15.99
CA GLU A 18 -6.40 1.21 -16.31
C GLU A 18 -7.38 0.25 -16.98
N HIS A 19 -6.86 -0.73 -17.71
CA HIS A 19 -7.62 -1.78 -18.40
C HIS A 19 -8.11 -2.90 -17.46
N PHE A 20 -7.57 -2.99 -16.24
CA PHE A 20 -8.03 -4.00 -15.28
C PHE A 20 -9.31 -3.56 -14.56
N PRO A 21 -10.28 -4.47 -14.39
CA PRO A 21 -11.45 -4.23 -13.55
C PRO A 21 -11.06 -3.88 -12.11
N ILE A 22 -11.85 -3.03 -11.45
CA ILE A 22 -11.64 -2.70 -10.03
C ILE A 22 -11.65 -3.95 -9.15
N ALA A 23 -12.48 -4.95 -9.48
CA ALA A 23 -12.53 -6.23 -8.76
C ALA A 23 -11.17 -6.95 -8.73
N VAL A 24 -10.44 -6.97 -9.86
CA VAL A 24 -9.10 -7.57 -9.93
C VAL A 24 -8.12 -6.84 -9.02
N LEU A 25 -8.23 -5.51 -8.94
CA LEU A 25 -7.39 -4.72 -8.02
C LEU A 25 -7.76 -4.97 -6.55
N GLN A 26 -9.03 -5.25 -6.25
CA GLN A 26 -9.46 -5.62 -4.90
C GLN A 26 -8.95 -7.02 -4.51
N GLU A 27 -9.05 -7.99 -5.41
CA GLU A 27 -8.51 -9.34 -5.21
C GLU A 27 -6.99 -9.31 -4.95
N ALA A 28 -6.26 -8.51 -5.73
CA ALA A 28 -4.83 -8.31 -5.51
C ALA A 28 -4.52 -7.70 -4.13
N ALA A 29 -5.35 -6.76 -3.65
CA ALA A 29 -5.20 -6.20 -2.31
C ALA A 29 -5.45 -7.25 -1.22
N THR A 30 -6.53 -8.05 -1.35
CA THR A 30 -6.83 -9.14 -0.41
C THR A 30 -5.70 -10.18 -0.37
N TRP A 31 -5.18 -10.58 -1.53
CA TRP A 31 -4.04 -11.50 -1.60
C TRP A 31 -2.80 -10.92 -0.91
N LEU A 32 -2.50 -9.63 -1.08
CA LEU A 32 -1.40 -8.97 -0.38
C LEU A 32 -1.62 -8.93 1.14
N GLU A 33 -2.85 -8.73 1.61
CA GLU A 33 -3.18 -8.78 3.04
C GLU A 33 -2.94 -10.17 3.63
N GLU A 34 -3.37 -11.23 2.91
CA GLU A 34 -3.10 -12.61 3.30
C GLU A 34 -1.59 -12.89 3.35
N LYS A 35 -0.82 -12.39 2.37
CA LYS A 35 0.64 -12.49 2.37
C LYS A 35 1.26 -11.75 3.54
N TYR A 36 0.77 -10.56 3.87
CA TYR A 36 1.23 -9.81 5.04
C TYR A 36 0.95 -10.59 6.34
N HIS A 37 -0.25 -11.15 6.49
CA HIS A 37 -0.61 -11.95 7.65
C HIS A 37 0.27 -13.20 7.81
N ALA A 38 0.63 -13.85 6.71
CA ALA A 38 1.50 -15.02 6.72
C ALA A 38 2.98 -14.67 6.99
N ALA A 39 3.47 -13.57 6.43
CA ALA A 39 4.85 -13.12 6.55
C ALA A 39 4.92 -11.57 6.52
N PRO A 40 4.77 -10.91 7.67
CA PRO A 40 4.81 -9.46 7.74
C PRO A 40 6.14 -8.90 7.24
N SER A 41 6.09 -7.96 6.30
CA SER A 41 7.27 -7.24 5.82
C SER A 41 6.92 -5.82 5.41
N LYS A 42 7.91 -4.94 5.50
CA LYS A 42 7.79 -3.54 5.08
C LYS A 42 7.40 -3.45 3.60
N GLU A 43 8.00 -4.28 2.77
CA GLU A 43 7.78 -4.32 1.32
C GLU A 43 6.31 -4.63 1.01
N ILE A 44 5.71 -5.60 1.71
CA ILE A 44 4.29 -5.92 1.54
C ILE A 44 3.40 -4.78 2.05
N ALA A 45 3.73 -4.16 3.19
CA ALA A 45 2.98 -3.01 3.71
C ALA A 45 3.01 -1.81 2.73
N VAL A 46 4.16 -1.52 2.12
CA VAL A 46 4.28 -0.50 1.07
C VAL A 46 3.45 -0.87 -0.17
N ALA A 47 3.48 -2.15 -0.59
CA ALA A 47 2.68 -2.63 -1.71
C ALA A 47 1.18 -2.47 -1.43
N LEU A 48 0.73 -2.78 -0.22
CA LEU A 48 -0.66 -2.57 0.22
C LEU A 48 -1.06 -1.09 0.22
N ALA A 49 -0.19 -0.22 0.75
CA ALA A 49 -0.42 1.22 0.72
C ALA A 49 -0.59 1.74 -0.71
N LEU A 50 0.26 1.28 -1.64
CA LEU A 50 0.18 1.62 -3.06
C LEU A 50 -1.12 1.10 -3.70
N GLN A 51 -1.46 -0.16 -3.46
CA GLN A 51 -2.63 -0.81 -4.04
C GLN A 51 -3.94 -0.13 -3.62
N TYR A 52 -4.08 0.19 -2.34
CA TYR A 52 -5.25 0.89 -1.82
C TYR A 52 -5.32 2.34 -2.32
N LEU A 53 -4.18 2.99 -2.55
CA LEU A 53 -4.16 4.32 -3.14
C LEU A 53 -4.62 4.31 -4.61
N ILE A 54 -4.23 3.29 -5.38
CA ILE A 54 -4.73 3.06 -6.74
C ILE A 54 -6.24 2.85 -6.72
N LEU A 55 -6.75 1.99 -5.83
CA LEU A 55 -8.19 1.75 -5.65
C LEU A 55 -8.95 3.05 -5.35
N ALA A 56 -8.43 3.87 -4.43
CA ALA A 56 -9.02 5.16 -4.10
C ALA A 56 -9.13 6.08 -5.33
N MET A 57 -8.05 6.19 -6.11
CA MET A 57 -8.03 7.00 -7.34
C MET A 57 -8.97 6.47 -8.43
N ARG A 58 -9.16 5.15 -8.52
CA ARG A 58 -10.06 4.51 -9.49
C ARG A 58 -11.53 4.68 -9.09
N GLN A 59 -11.81 4.65 -7.79
CA GLN A 59 -13.17 4.76 -7.25
C GLN A 59 -13.64 6.21 -7.09
N ALA A 60 -12.74 7.19 -7.08
CA ALA A 60 -13.05 8.59 -6.77
C ALA A 60 -14.21 9.19 -7.59
N GLN A 61 -14.37 8.78 -8.85
CA GLN A 61 -15.45 9.28 -9.72
C GLN A 61 -16.76 8.48 -9.58
N ALA A 62 -16.69 7.19 -9.27
CA ALA A 62 -17.84 6.29 -9.26
C ALA A 62 -18.46 6.11 -7.86
N SER A 63 -17.63 6.15 -6.81
CA SER A 63 -18.07 5.97 -5.42
C SER A 63 -17.12 6.72 -4.48
N PRO A 64 -17.45 7.98 -4.13
CA PRO A 64 -16.64 8.79 -3.22
C PRO A 64 -16.45 8.15 -1.83
N THR A 65 -17.44 7.40 -1.35
CA THR A 65 -17.33 6.68 -0.08
C THR A 65 -16.29 5.56 -0.16
N ALA A 66 -16.37 4.71 -1.18
CA ALA A 66 -15.39 3.64 -1.37
C ALA A 66 -13.98 4.19 -1.59
N ALA A 67 -13.87 5.34 -2.28
CA ALA A 67 -12.60 6.02 -2.46
C ALA A 67 -11.99 6.50 -1.14
N LYS A 68 -12.81 7.05 -0.24
CA LYS A 68 -12.38 7.45 1.11
C LYS A 68 -11.92 6.25 1.94
N ASP A 69 -12.67 5.15 1.90
CA ASP A 69 -12.33 3.93 2.64
C ASP A 69 -11.01 3.34 2.15
N SER A 70 -10.83 3.25 0.83
CA SER A 70 -9.56 2.81 0.23
C SER A 70 -8.41 3.74 0.58
N PHE A 71 -8.64 5.06 0.58
CA PHE A 71 -7.61 6.02 0.96
C PHE A 71 -7.21 5.89 2.44
N ALA A 72 -8.17 5.70 3.35
CA ALA A 72 -7.90 5.46 4.76
C ALA A 72 -7.08 4.18 4.98
N ARG A 73 -7.39 3.11 4.25
CA ARG A 73 -6.58 1.88 4.26
C ARG A 73 -5.17 2.11 3.74
N ALA A 74 -5.00 2.90 2.67
CA ALA A 74 -3.69 3.25 2.14
C ALA A 74 -2.83 3.97 3.18
N LEU A 75 -3.42 4.92 3.92
CA LEU A 75 -2.73 5.63 5.01
C LEU A 75 -2.30 4.69 6.14
N ARG A 76 -3.20 3.81 6.60
CA ARG A 76 -2.87 2.82 7.65
C ARG A 76 -1.69 1.95 7.26
N TRP A 77 -1.66 1.44 6.02
CA TRP A 77 -0.57 0.59 5.55
C TRP A 77 0.75 1.34 5.37
N ARG A 78 0.69 2.63 5.02
CA ARG A 78 1.88 3.49 5.01
C ARG A 78 2.44 3.67 6.42
N GLU A 79 1.57 3.96 7.39
CA GLU A 79 1.98 4.08 8.81
C GLU A 79 2.61 2.78 9.32
N GLU A 80 2.02 1.63 8.98
CA GLU A 80 2.59 0.31 9.29
C GLU A 80 4.01 0.14 8.70
N ALA A 81 4.19 0.49 7.43
CA ALA A 81 5.51 0.41 6.78
C ALA A 81 6.54 1.35 7.44
N ASP A 82 6.12 2.55 7.85
CA ASP A 82 6.97 3.53 8.54
C ASP A 82 7.35 3.04 9.96
N LEU A 83 6.42 2.40 10.68
CA LEU A 83 6.67 1.76 11.97
C LEU A 83 7.69 0.63 11.85
N MET A 84 7.54 -0.26 10.87
CA MET A 84 8.50 -1.34 10.62
C MET A 84 9.90 -0.81 10.26
N ALA A 85 9.96 0.25 9.44
CA ALA A 85 11.23 0.89 9.10
C ALA A 85 11.93 1.49 10.34
N SER A 86 11.14 2.02 11.28
CA SER A 86 11.64 2.58 12.54
C SER A 86 12.10 1.48 13.50
N ALA A 87 11.36 0.36 13.58
CA ALA A 87 11.74 -0.79 14.39
C ALA A 87 13.04 -1.45 13.90
N GLN A 88 13.25 -1.58 12.57
CA GLN A 88 14.49 -2.09 12.00
C GLN A 88 15.71 -1.21 12.34
N ARG A 89 15.54 0.11 12.45
CA ARG A 89 16.62 1.04 12.85
C ARG A 89 16.99 0.96 14.34
N LEU A 90 16.09 0.43 15.17
CA LEU A 90 16.30 0.29 16.61
C LEU A 90 16.95 -1.04 17.00
N VAL A 91 17.14 -1.98 16.07
CA VAL A 91 17.93 -3.19 16.35
C VAL A 91 19.39 -2.78 16.48
N PRO A 92 20.00 -2.89 17.69
CA PRO A 92 21.40 -2.56 17.88
C PRO A 92 22.28 -3.53 17.09
N SER A 93 23.36 -3.01 16.50
CA SER A 93 24.31 -3.76 15.66
C SER A 93 25.00 -4.94 16.37
N TRP A 94 24.87 -5.06 17.69
CA TRP A 94 25.39 -6.17 18.51
C TRP A 94 24.41 -7.35 18.66
N LEU A 95 23.17 -7.24 18.16
CA LEU A 95 22.21 -8.36 18.08
C LEU A 95 22.25 -9.09 16.72
N SER A 96 23.13 -8.66 15.80
CA SER A 96 23.29 -9.24 14.46
C SER A 96 24.47 -10.21 14.36
N LEU A 97 24.79 -11.01 15.40
CA LEU A 97 25.84 -12.04 15.30
C LEU A 97 25.51 -13.25 16.22
N ASN A 98 24.88 -14.27 15.62
CA ASN A 98 25.26 -15.70 15.64
C ASN A 98 24.10 -16.57 15.13
#